data_AF-A0A969ZPK1-F1
#
_entry.id   AF-A0A969ZPK1-F1
#
_cell.length_a   1.000
_cell.length_b   1.000
_cell.length_c   1.000
_cell.angle_alpha   90.00
_cell.angle_beta   90.00
_cell.angle_gamma   90.00
#
_symmetry.space_group_name_H-M   'P 1'
#
loop_
_entity.id
_entity.type
_entity.pdbx_description
1 polymer ?
#
loop_
_entity_poly.entity_id
_entity_poly.type
_entity_poly.pdbx_seq_one_letter_code
_entity_poly.pdbx_strand_id
1 'polypeptide(L)'
;MTNNIYDQISITVDGKGPHKYRKGISLEEIITSCEIKDRPLVVAALVDNELRELNFIVNKDAKVELIDITSAIGTRIYQRSLSFIFIRACMELFPGSKIFIEHSLSKGLYSKIEYTRDITPRDVGKISERMREIIDEDVKFIKERVPLDEAQKIFQEYEQIGKVNLLKYRIKEYVNIYQCGWLKNYFYGYMVPSTGYIKEYKLQYYGKGVILQYPRAEDGGEIPKFEEHPKIFKVFREAEEWGKILEIGYVADLNDMIVNSKESEFIRIAEALHEKKIAKLADSIKAEVDKRRVILIAGPSSSGKTTFAQRLMIQLRVNGIRPVAISLDDYFVNRKDTPLDENGEYDFESLYAIDLGLFNSDLRRILQGEEVEIPNFNFRKGIREYNGHKIQIDSNQPIILEGIHALNDELTSAIPNEEKYKIYISPITQLNIDEQNRIPTTDAR
;
A
#
# COMPACT_ATOMS: atom_id res chain seq x y z
N MET A 1 -13.19 6.84 -57.78
CA MET A 1 -13.05 5.99 -56.57
C MET A 1 -14.11 6.44 -55.59
N THR A 2 -15.17 5.66 -55.47
CA THR A 2 -16.33 5.93 -54.62
C THR A 2 -15.95 5.71 -53.15
N ASN A 3 -15.87 6.79 -52.37
CA ASN A 3 -15.76 6.73 -50.91
C ASN A 3 -17.01 6.04 -50.37
N ASN A 4 -16.84 4.81 -49.87
CA ASN A 4 -17.93 4.00 -49.37
C ASN A 4 -18.35 4.55 -48.00
N ILE A 5 -19.52 5.19 -47.93
CA ILE A 5 -20.09 5.83 -46.73
C ILE A 5 -20.41 4.80 -45.61
N TYR A 6 -20.37 3.51 -45.91
CA TYR A 6 -20.71 2.41 -45.00
C TYR A 6 -19.58 1.93 -44.07
N ASP A 7 -18.40 2.57 -44.08
CA ASP A 7 -17.24 2.13 -43.28
C ASP A 7 -16.81 3.14 -42.21
N GLN A 8 -17.74 3.98 -41.78
CA GLN A 8 -17.52 4.98 -40.73
C GLN A 8 -18.27 4.64 -39.44
N ILE A 9 -17.65 4.95 -38.31
CA ILE A 9 -18.20 4.83 -36.97
C ILE A 9 -18.33 6.20 -36.32
N SER A 10 -19.32 6.37 -35.45
CA SER A 10 -19.57 7.60 -34.67
C SER A 10 -19.02 7.45 -33.27
N ILE A 11 -18.05 8.29 -32.89
CA ILE A 11 -17.44 8.24 -31.56
C ILE A 11 -17.69 9.56 -30.83
N THR A 12 -18.17 9.46 -29.60
CA THR A 12 -18.29 10.61 -28.67
C THR A 12 -17.16 10.53 -27.68
N VAL A 13 -16.30 11.56 -27.59
CA VAL A 13 -15.12 11.61 -26.71
C VAL A 13 -15.36 12.64 -25.60
N ASP A 14 -15.36 12.22 -24.34
CA ASP A 14 -15.64 13.06 -23.16
C ASP A 14 -16.91 13.93 -23.32
N GLY A 15 -17.97 13.33 -23.87
CA GLY A 15 -19.23 14.02 -24.16
C GLY A 15 -19.21 14.96 -25.37
N LYS A 16 -18.08 15.11 -26.06
CA LYS A 16 -17.94 15.91 -27.30
C LYS A 16 -18.07 15.04 -28.55
N GLY A 17 -18.72 15.58 -29.57
CA GLY A 17 -19.01 14.86 -30.82
C GLY A 17 -20.52 14.69 -31.07
N PRO A 18 -20.94 13.71 -31.89
CA PRO A 18 -20.15 12.59 -32.42
C PRO A 18 -19.18 13.00 -33.52
N HIS A 19 -17.97 12.42 -33.50
CA HIS A 19 -16.96 12.53 -34.55
C HIS A 19 -16.99 11.27 -35.42
N LYS A 20 -16.78 11.42 -36.74
CA LYS A 20 -16.79 10.30 -37.70
C LYS A 20 -15.36 9.81 -37.95
N TYR A 21 -15.13 8.53 -37.72
CA TYR A 21 -13.84 7.87 -37.97
C TYR A 21 -14.02 6.65 -38.87
N ARG A 22 -12.94 6.21 -39.51
CA ARG A 22 -12.92 4.92 -40.22
C ARG A 22 -13.10 3.78 -39.22
N LYS A 23 -13.83 2.74 -39.62
CA LYS A 23 -13.88 1.49 -38.86
C LYS A 23 -12.48 0.89 -38.74
N GLY A 24 -12.15 0.34 -37.58
CA GLY A 24 -10.83 -0.25 -37.33
C GLY A 24 -9.77 0.78 -36.92
N ILE A 25 -10.16 2.00 -36.59
CA ILE A 25 -9.26 3.01 -36.00
C ILE A 25 -8.90 2.62 -34.55
N SER A 26 -7.67 2.92 -34.14
CA SER A 26 -7.24 2.75 -32.74
C SER A 26 -7.70 3.94 -31.87
N LEU A 27 -7.80 3.71 -30.55
CA LEU A 27 -8.03 4.81 -29.61
C LEU A 27 -6.90 5.85 -29.63
N GLU A 28 -5.65 5.41 -29.81
CA GLU A 28 -4.48 6.28 -29.97
C GLU A 28 -4.63 7.26 -31.15
N GLU A 29 -5.04 6.76 -32.32
CA GLU A 29 -5.32 7.59 -33.50
C GLU A 29 -6.48 8.56 -33.24
N ILE A 30 -7.56 8.11 -32.58
CA ILE A 30 -8.71 8.97 -32.22
C ILE A 30 -8.23 10.13 -31.34
N ILE A 31 -7.49 9.84 -30.28
CA ILE A 31 -7.01 10.85 -29.32
C ILE A 31 -6.08 11.85 -30.00
N THR A 32 -5.17 11.37 -30.85
CA THR A 32 -4.24 12.22 -31.60
C THR A 32 -4.99 13.18 -32.53
N SER A 33 -6.10 12.74 -33.12
CA SER A 33 -6.91 13.56 -34.02
C SER A 33 -7.77 14.61 -33.32
N CYS A 34 -8.04 14.48 -32.02
CA CYS A 34 -8.91 15.38 -31.27
C CYS A 34 -8.25 16.70 -30.84
N GLU A 35 -6.99 16.97 -31.24
CA GLU A 35 -6.20 18.17 -30.88
C GLU A 35 -6.45 18.66 -29.44
N ILE A 36 -6.26 17.76 -28.46
CA ILE A 36 -6.48 18.09 -27.06
C ILE A 36 -5.26 18.88 -26.54
N LYS A 37 -5.24 20.18 -26.79
CA LYS A 37 -4.25 21.10 -26.20
C LYS A 37 -4.45 21.18 -24.68
N ASP A 38 -3.36 21.34 -23.95
CA ASP A 38 -3.31 21.58 -22.50
C ASP A 38 -3.88 20.47 -21.59
N ARG A 39 -3.86 19.20 -22.04
CA ARG A 39 -4.26 18.06 -21.20
C ARG A 39 -3.05 17.25 -20.70
N PRO A 40 -3.10 16.72 -19.46
CA PRO A 40 -2.16 15.70 -19.01
C PRO A 40 -2.13 14.48 -19.95
N LEU A 41 -1.02 13.73 -19.90
CA LEU A 41 -0.79 12.57 -20.77
C LEU A 41 -1.92 11.54 -20.64
N VAL A 42 -2.65 11.31 -21.74
CA VAL A 42 -3.67 10.25 -21.84
C VAL A 42 -2.97 8.90 -22.02
N VAL A 43 -3.38 7.91 -21.22
CA VAL A 43 -2.75 6.58 -21.16
C VAL A 43 -3.72 5.42 -21.41
N ALA A 44 -5.02 5.68 -21.30
CA ALA A 44 -6.09 4.70 -21.57
C ALA A 44 -7.41 5.41 -21.87
N ALA A 45 -8.47 4.65 -22.12
CA ALA A 45 -9.83 5.18 -22.15
C ALA A 45 -10.85 4.15 -21.64
N LEU A 46 -12.01 4.62 -21.19
CA LEU A 46 -13.21 3.80 -21.06
C LEU A 46 -13.96 3.83 -22.39
N VAL A 47 -14.22 2.67 -22.99
CA VAL A 47 -15.07 2.53 -24.17
C VAL A 47 -16.36 1.87 -23.71
N ASP A 48 -17.47 2.61 -23.74
CA ASP A 48 -18.76 2.18 -23.20
C ASP A 48 -18.64 1.63 -21.76
N ASN A 49 -17.94 2.37 -20.90
CA ASN A 49 -17.61 2.03 -19.50
C ASN A 49 -16.63 0.86 -19.30
N GLU A 50 -16.07 0.29 -20.36
CA GLU A 50 -15.03 -0.75 -20.25
C GLU A 50 -13.64 -0.15 -20.45
N LEU A 51 -12.74 -0.39 -19.50
CA LEU A 51 -11.35 0.06 -19.62
C LEU A 51 -10.66 -0.63 -20.82
N ARG A 52 -10.00 0.17 -21.66
CA ARG A 52 -9.25 -0.24 -22.85
C ARG A 52 -7.92 0.50 -22.98
N GLU A 53 -6.93 -0.20 -23.52
CA GLU A 53 -5.62 0.36 -23.90
C GLU A 53 -5.73 1.22 -25.15
N LEU A 54 -4.82 2.17 -25.35
CA LEU A 54 -4.91 3.06 -26.52
C LEU A 54 -4.72 2.32 -27.87
N ASN A 55 -4.06 1.16 -27.85
CA ASN A 55 -3.93 0.28 -29.03
C ASN A 55 -5.23 -0.49 -29.35
N PHE A 56 -6.29 -0.34 -28.55
CA PHE A 56 -7.56 -1.01 -28.79
C PHE A 56 -8.21 -0.49 -30.07
N ILE A 57 -8.67 -1.42 -30.90
CA ILE A 57 -9.30 -1.15 -32.19
C ILE A 57 -10.81 -1.00 -32.03
N VAL A 58 -11.34 0.16 -32.41
CA VAL A 58 -12.76 0.49 -32.34
C VAL A 58 -13.43 0.17 -33.68
N ASN A 59 -14.47 -0.68 -33.63
CA ASN A 59 -15.15 -1.20 -34.82
C ASN A 59 -16.64 -0.84 -34.90
N LYS A 60 -17.15 -0.13 -33.90
CA LYS A 60 -18.57 0.23 -33.75
C LYS A 60 -18.65 1.63 -33.12
N ASP A 61 -19.82 2.25 -33.25
CA ASP A 61 -20.15 3.48 -32.53
C ASP A 61 -19.99 3.24 -31.02
N ALA A 62 -19.38 4.19 -30.32
CA ALA A 62 -19.04 4.04 -28.92
C ALA A 62 -18.88 5.39 -28.21
N LYS A 63 -19.07 5.40 -26.90
CA LYS A 63 -18.68 6.50 -26.02
C LYS A 63 -17.29 6.23 -25.46
N VAL A 64 -16.42 7.22 -25.56
CA VAL A 64 -15.04 7.17 -25.12
C VAL A 64 -14.82 8.22 -24.03
N GLU A 65 -14.39 7.79 -22.85
CA GLU A 65 -13.96 8.68 -21.77
C GLU A 65 -12.46 8.51 -21.55
N LEU A 66 -11.71 9.61 -21.65
CA LEU A 66 -10.25 9.56 -21.64
C LEU A 66 -9.71 9.46 -20.21
N ILE A 67 -8.69 8.59 -20.05
CA ILE A 67 -8.00 8.38 -18.78
C ILE A 67 -6.56 8.87 -18.92
N ASP A 68 -6.24 9.91 -18.18
CA ASP A 68 -4.89 10.48 -18.11
C ASP A 68 -4.18 10.15 -16.79
N ILE A 69 -2.90 10.52 -16.72
CA ILE A 69 -2.01 10.24 -15.57
C ILE A 69 -2.48 10.85 -14.25
N THR A 70 -3.37 11.85 -14.26
CA THR A 70 -3.91 12.48 -13.05
C THR A 70 -5.01 11.64 -12.40
N SER A 71 -5.51 10.62 -13.10
CA SER A 71 -6.42 9.63 -12.52
C SER A 71 -5.67 8.50 -11.81
N ALA A 72 -6.30 7.90 -10.79
CA ALA A 72 -5.75 6.74 -10.09
C ALA A 72 -5.45 5.55 -11.02
N ILE A 73 -6.32 5.31 -12.02
CA ILE A 73 -6.13 4.25 -13.04
C ILE A 73 -4.94 4.60 -13.93
N GLY A 74 -4.87 5.83 -14.43
CA GLY A 74 -3.78 6.27 -15.31
C GLY A 74 -2.42 6.22 -14.64
N THR A 75 -2.31 6.68 -13.40
CA THR A 75 -1.09 6.54 -12.58
C THR A 75 -0.66 5.06 -12.47
N ARG A 76 -1.59 4.11 -12.27
CA ARG A 76 -1.27 2.67 -12.20
C ARG A 76 -0.77 2.10 -13.52
N ILE A 77 -1.36 2.52 -14.65
CA ILE A 77 -0.91 2.14 -15.99
C ILE A 77 0.50 2.66 -16.24
N TYR A 78 0.75 3.94 -15.94
CA TYR A 78 2.06 4.57 -16.04
C TYR A 78 3.12 3.85 -15.19
N GLN A 79 2.80 3.62 -13.90
CA GLN A 79 3.66 2.90 -12.96
C GLN A 79 4.05 1.52 -13.49
N ARG A 80 3.09 0.75 -14.02
CA ARG A 80 3.32 -0.63 -14.50
C ARG A 80 4.26 -0.63 -15.71
N SER A 81 4.05 0.29 -16.65
CA SER A 81 4.91 0.44 -17.82
C SER A 81 6.33 0.89 -17.44
N LEU A 82 6.46 1.85 -16.51
CA LEU A 82 7.76 2.25 -15.95
C LEU A 82 8.48 1.08 -15.27
N SER A 83 7.75 0.29 -14.49
CA SER A 83 8.28 -0.90 -13.81
C SER A 83 8.83 -1.92 -14.80
N PHE A 84 8.15 -2.12 -15.94
CA PHE A 84 8.61 -3.03 -16.98
C PHE A 84 9.91 -2.55 -17.63
N ILE A 85 10.02 -1.24 -17.92
CA ILE A 85 11.26 -0.65 -18.45
C ILE A 85 12.40 -0.80 -17.45
N PHE A 86 12.14 -0.55 -16.16
CA PHE A 86 13.11 -0.74 -15.09
C PHE A 86 13.62 -2.19 -15.01
N ILE A 87 12.71 -3.17 -15.03
CA ILE A 87 13.09 -4.59 -15.01
C ILE A 87 13.97 -4.93 -16.22
N ARG A 88 13.58 -4.51 -17.43
CA ARG A 88 14.38 -4.73 -18.64
C ARG A 88 15.77 -4.11 -18.52
N ALA A 89 15.86 -2.84 -18.11
CA ALA A 89 17.14 -2.14 -17.93
C ALA A 89 18.05 -2.87 -16.91
N CYS A 90 17.49 -3.34 -15.81
CA CYS A 90 18.24 -4.10 -14.80
C CYS A 90 18.75 -5.44 -15.36
N MET A 91 17.92 -6.20 -16.07
CA MET A 91 18.32 -7.49 -16.64
C MET A 91 19.35 -7.36 -17.77
N GLU A 92 19.32 -6.26 -18.54
CA GLU A 92 20.32 -5.96 -19.57
C GLU A 92 21.68 -5.56 -18.95
N LEU A 93 21.67 -4.74 -17.89
CA LEU A 93 22.90 -4.29 -17.22
C LEU A 93 23.51 -5.34 -16.28
N PHE A 94 22.67 -6.17 -15.67
CA PHE A 94 23.05 -7.18 -14.69
C PHE A 94 22.44 -8.54 -15.09
N PRO A 95 23.03 -9.23 -16.08
CA PRO A 95 22.54 -10.54 -16.53
C PRO A 95 22.47 -11.55 -15.38
N GLY A 96 21.35 -12.27 -15.27
CA GLY A 96 21.10 -13.22 -14.18
C GLY A 96 20.65 -12.58 -12.86
N SER A 97 20.40 -11.26 -12.82
CA SER A 97 19.81 -10.61 -11.66
C SER A 97 18.33 -10.97 -11.49
N LYS A 98 17.87 -10.99 -10.23
CA LYS A 98 16.45 -11.11 -9.88
C LYS A 98 15.93 -9.78 -9.40
N ILE A 99 14.86 -9.30 -10.03
CA ILE A 99 14.31 -7.97 -9.78
C ILE A 99 12.99 -8.14 -9.05
N PHE A 100 12.92 -7.56 -7.86
CA PHE A 100 11.76 -7.58 -7.00
C PHE A 100 11.14 -6.18 -6.89
N ILE A 101 9.83 -6.08 -7.03
CA ILE A 101 9.05 -4.86 -6.79
C ILE A 101 8.27 -5.07 -5.50
N GLU A 102 8.77 -4.48 -4.42
CA GLU A 102 8.34 -4.83 -3.07
C GLU A 102 7.13 -3.98 -2.65
N HIS A 103 7.39 -2.82 -2.04
CA HIS A 103 6.38 -2.02 -1.36
C HIS A 103 6.48 -0.54 -1.76
N SER A 104 5.40 0.20 -1.52
CA SER A 104 5.42 1.65 -1.69
C SER A 104 6.20 2.28 -0.54
N LEU A 105 7.14 3.17 -0.86
CA LEU A 105 7.90 3.94 0.11
C LEU A 105 7.99 5.39 -0.38
N SER A 106 7.50 6.33 0.45
CA SER A 106 7.50 7.76 0.13
C SER A 106 6.88 8.08 -1.23
N LYS A 107 5.69 7.51 -1.49
CA LYS A 107 4.95 7.57 -2.77
C LYS A 107 5.70 7.02 -4.00
N GLY A 108 6.91 6.48 -3.86
CA GLY A 108 7.63 5.70 -4.86
C GLY A 108 7.49 4.19 -4.63
N LEU A 109 8.06 3.39 -5.53
CA LEU A 109 8.20 1.94 -5.37
C LEU A 109 9.61 1.59 -4.93
N TYR A 110 9.73 0.92 -3.80
CA TYR A 110 10.97 0.28 -3.43
C TYR A 110 11.13 -1.05 -4.19
N SER A 111 12.27 -1.20 -4.85
CA SER A 111 12.65 -2.38 -5.60
C SER A 111 14.00 -2.91 -5.13
N LYS A 112 14.09 -4.22 -4.99
CA LYS A 112 15.32 -4.93 -4.65
C LYS A 112 15.86 -5.61 -5.92
N ILE A 113 17.17 -5.54 -6.11
CA ILE A 113 17.85 -6.26 -7.18
C ILE A 113 18.82 -7.22 -6.51
N GLU A 114 18.56 -8.52 -6.63
CA GLU A 114 19.50 -9.54 -6.18
C GLU A 114 20.46 -9.87 -7.32
N TYR A 115 21.74 -9.73 -7.03
CA TYR A 115 22.83 -9.98 -7.96
C TYR A 115 24.05 -10.51 -7.18
N THR A 116 25.09 -10.94 -7.89
CA THR A 116 26.32 -11.51 -7.30
C THR A 116 27.04 -10.58 -6.31
N ARG A 117 26.71 -9.29 -6.33
CA ARG A 117 27.11 -8.27 -5.35
C ARG A 117 25.97 -7.29 -5.08
N ASP A 118 26.08 -6.55 -3.98
CA ASP A 118 25.16 -5.44 -3.67
C ASP A 118 25.17 -4.37 -4.78
N ILE A 119 24.00 -3.78 -5.04
CA ILE A 119 23.84 -2.62 -5.91
C ILE A 119 24.42 -1.37 -5.25
N THR A 120 25.08 -0.54 -6.05
CA THR A 120 25.68 0.73 -5.59
C THR A 120 24.93 1.94 -6.16
N PRO A 121 25.11 3.15 -5.59
CA PRO A 121 24.57 4.38 -6.18
C PRO A 121 24.99 4.60 -7.65
N ARG A 122 26.21 4.17 -8.01
CA ARG A 122 26.70 4.25 -9.40
C ARG A 122 25.92 3.32 -10.32
N ASP A 123 25.54 2.15 -9.85
CA ASP A 123 24.71 1.22 -10.62
C ASP A 123 23.31 1.80 -10.86
N VAL A 124 22.72 2.47 -9.87
CA VAL A 124 21.43 3.18 -10.03
C VAL A 124 21.52 4.27 -11.11
N GLY A 125 22.63 5.00 -11.17
CA GLY A 125 22.90 5.95 -12.24
C GLY A 125 22.92 5.30 -13.64
N LYS A 126 23.58 4.13 -13.77
CA LYS A 126 23.59 3.35 -15.02
C LYS A 126 22.21 2.82 -15.40
N ILE A 127 21.43 2.35 -14.42
CA ILE A 127 20.05 1.90 -14.65
C ILE A 127 19.21 3.07 -15.20
N SER A 128 19.32 4.26 -14.60
CA SER A 128 18.60 5.44 -15.07
C SER A 128 19.03 5.88 -16.47
N GLU A 129 20.30 5.73 -16.83
CA GLU A 129 20.78 5.96 -18.20
C GLU A 129 20.19 4.94 -19.18
N ARG A 130 20.27 3.64 -18.86
CA ARG A 130 19.73 2.60 -19.74
C ARG A 130 18.20 2.69 -19.90
N MET A 131 17.48 3.06 -18.84
CA MET A 131 16.04 3.31 -18.93
C MET A 131 15.72 4.49 -19.88
N ARG A 132 16.52 5.56 -19.87
CA ARG A 132 16.37 6.67 -20.83
C ARG A 132 16.56 6.19 -22.26
N GLU A 133 17.62 5.42 -22.53
CA GLU A 133 17.85 4.83 -23.87
C GLU A 133 16.66 3.98 -24.34
N ILE A 134 16.13 3.11 -23.48
CA ILE A 134 14.95 2.29 -23.79
C ILE A 134 13.70 3.15 -24.08
N ILE A 135 13.54 4.27 -23.39
CA ILE A 135 12.44 5.23 -23.62
C ILE A 135 12.62 5.95 -24.95
N ASP A 136 13.84 6.38 -25.27
CA ASP A 136 14.19 7.06 -26.51
C ASP A 136 14.07 6.12 -27.74
N GLU A 137 14.26 4.81 -27.55
CA GLU A 137 13.99 3.76 -28.56
C GLU A 137 12.49 3.65 -28.92
N ASP A 138 11.58 4.20 -28.11
CA ASP A 138 10.12 4.15 -28.26
C ASP A 138 9.56 2.73 -28.54
N VAL A 139 10.05 1.76 -27.77
CA VAL A 139 9.73 0.34 -27.94
C VAL A 139 8.27 0.07 -27.58
N LYS A 140 7.53 -0.58 -28.49
CA LYS A 140 6.12 -0.93 -28.27
C LYS A 140 5.96 -1.99 -27.18
N PHE A 141 4.91 -1.85 -26.37
CA PHE A 141 4.43 -2.91 -25.49
C PHE A 141 3.42 -3.78 -26.24
N ILE A 142 3.84 -5.00 -26.60
CA ILE A 142 3.01 -5.92 -27.38
C ILE A 142 2.35 -6.92 -26.44
N LYS A 143 1.02 -6.98 -26.44
CA LYS A 143 0.26 -7.93 -25.63
C LYS A 143 -0.10 -9.16 -26.43
N GLU A 144 0.30 -10.33 -25.94
CA GLU A 144 0.07 -11.62 -26.58
C GLU A 144 -0.63 -12.59 -25.64
N ARG A 145 -1.50 -13.43 -26.22
CA ARG A 145 -2.13 -14.54 -25.52
C ARG A 145 -1.21 -15.76 -25.62
N VAL A 146 -0.64 -16.17 -24.49
CA VAL A 146 0.37 -17.22 -24.41
C VAL A 146 -0.18 -18.42 -23.63
N PRO A 147 -0.07 -19.67 -24.13
CA PRO A 147 -0.42 -20.88 -23.38
C PRO A 147 0.34 -20.99 -22.04
N LEU A 148 -0.27 -21.64 -21.04
CA LEU A 148 0.32 -21.73 -19.70
C LEU A 148 1.69 -22.42 -19.68
N ASP A 149 1.88 -23.49 -20.44
CA ASP A 149 3.13 -24.26 -20.48
C ASP A 149 4.28 -23.46 -21.10
N GLU A 150 4.00 -22.68 -22.14
CA GLU A 150 4.96 -21.73 -22.72
C GLU A 150 5.30 -20.61 -21.74
N ALA A 151 4.29 -20.02 -21.09
CA ALA A 151 4.50 -18.99 -20.07
C ALA A 151 5.35 -19.50 -18.89
N GLN A 152 5.11 -20.73 -18.42
CA GLN A 152 5.90 -21.36 -17.37
C GLN A 152 7.38 -21.51 -17.77
N LYS A 153 7.66 -21.93 -19.01
CA LYS A 153 9.04 -22.05 -19.51
C LYS A 153 9.74 -20.68 -19.52
N ILE A 154 9.09 -19.65 -20.05
CA ILE A 154 9.61 -18.27 -20.09
C ILE A 154 10.01 -17.82 -18.68
N PHE A 155 9.12 -17.98 -17.69
CA PHE A 155 9.39 -17.51 -16.33
C PHE A 155 10.36 -18.40 -15.54
N GLN A 156 10.47 -19.68 -15.87
CA GLN A 156 11.53 -20.55 -15.35
C GLN A 156 12.91 -20.12 -15.85
N GLU A 157 13.04 -19.78 -17.14
CA GLU A 157 14.30 -19.27 -17.73
C GLU A 157 14.76 -17.96 -17.08
N TYR A 158 13.81 -17.11 -16.66
CA TYR A 158 14.11 -15.86 -15.94
C TYR A 158 14.23 -16.05 -14.41
N GLU A 159 14.17 -17.29 -13.91
CA GLU A 159 14.17 -17.64 -12.49
C GLU A 159 13.09 -16.93 -11.64
N GLN A 160 11.94 -16.62 -12.25
CA GLN A 160 10.77 -16.02 -11.59
C GLN A 160 9.85 -17.12 -11.02
N ILE A 161 10.35 -17.81 -10.00
CA ILE A 161 9.72 -19.01 -9.44
C ILE A 161 8.36 -18.72 -8.80
N GLY A 162 8.18 -17.58 -8.15
CA GLY A 162 6.91 -17.15 -7.57
C GLY A 162 5.81 -17.09 -8.63
N LYS A 163 6.11 -16.47 -9.78
CA LYS A 163 5.20 -16.43 -10.93
C LYS A 163 4.91 -17.83 -11.50
N VAL A 164 5.93 -18.68 -11.66
CA VAL A 164 5.76 -20.07 -12.14
C VAL A 164 4.83 -20.87 -11.22
N ASN A 165 5.04 -20.76 -9.91
CA ASN A 165 4.20 -21.44 -8.91
C ASN A 165 2.77 -20.92 -8.94
N LEU A 166 2.58 -19.61 -9.08
CA LEU A 166 1.25 -19.01 -9.16
C LEU A 166 0.46 -19.50 -10.38
N LEU A 167 1.12 -19.73 -11.52
CA LEU A 167 0.45 -20.21 -12.74
C LEU A 167 -0.21 -21.60 -12.56
N LYS A 168 0.24 -22.42 -11.59
CA LYS A 168 -0.38 -23.72 -11.27
C LYS A 168 -1.83 -23.58 -10.80
N TYR A 169 -2.16 -22.46 -10.15
CA TYR A 169 -3.49 -22.18 -9.62
C TYR A 169 -4.42 -21.50 -10.63
N ARG A 170 -3.99 -21.38 -11.89
CA ARG A 170 -4.69 -20.60 -12.88
C ARG A 170 -5.76 -21.43 -13.60
N ILE A 171 -6.99 -20.95 -13.55
CA ILE A 171 -8.16 -21.63 -14.15
C ILE A 171 -8.13 -21.59 -15.70
N LYS A 172 -7.67 -20.47 -16.28
CA LYS A 172 -7.60 -20.31 -17.75
C LYS A 172 -6.32 -20.94 -18.30
N GLU A 173 -6.43 -21.63 -19.43
CA GLU A 173 -5.31 -22.30 -20.13
C GLU A 173 -4.27 -21.35 -20.78
N TYR A 174 -4.42 -20.03 -20.65
CA TYR A 174 -3.56 -19.03 -21.31
C TYR A 174 -3.40 -17.76 -20.48
N VAL A 175 -2.22 -17.15 -20.41
CA VAL A 175 -1.99 -15.81 -19.84
C VAL A 175 -1.89 -14.74 -20.93
N ASN A 176 -2.12 -13.48 -20.55
CA ASN A 176 -1.80 -12.35 -21.41
C ASN A 176 -0.44 -11.80 -20.99
N ILE A 177 0.60 -12.03 -21.80
CA ILE A 177 1.96 -11.55 -21.56
C ILE A 177 2.19 -10.28 -22.36
N TYR A 178 2.91 -9.33 -21.77
CA TYR A 178 3.43 -8.17 -22.50
C TYR A 178 4.89 -8.39 -22.87
N GLN A 179 5.26 -7.95 -24.05
CA GLN A 179 6.62 -7.93 -24.54
C GLN A 179 7.11 -6.49 -24.67
N CYS A 180 8.32 -6.23 -24.18
CA CYS A 180 9.07 -4.98 -24.37
C CYS A 180 10.47 -5.33 -24.87
N GLY A 181 10.69 -5.15 -26.17
CA GLY A 181 11.91 -5.63 -26.83
C GLY A 181 12.00 -7.16 -26.76
N TRP A 182 13.09 -7.68 -26.20
CA TRP A 182 13.28 -9.12 -26.01
C TRP A 182 12.58 -9.67 -24.76
N LEU A 183 12.26 -8.81 -23.79
CA LEU A 183 11.75 -9.26 -22.49
C LEU A 183 10.24 -9.48 -22.56
N LYS A 184 9.80 -10.70 -22.22
CA LYS A 184 8.40 -11.05 -22.02
C LYS A 184 8.07 -11.06 -20.53
N ASN A 185 6.95 -10.46 -20.15
CA ASN A 185 6.55 -10.42 -18.74
C ASN A 185 5.03 -10.43 -18.54
N TYR A 186 4.59 -10.94 -17.39
CA TYR A 186 3.19 -10.96 -16.98
C TYR A 186 2.93 -9.93 -15.89
N PHE A 187 1.99 -9.03 -16.17
CA PHE A 187 1.51 -8.03 -15.22
C PHE A 187 -0.02 -8.04 -15.14
N TYR A 188 -0.54 -7.67 -13.97
CA TYR A 188 -1.97 -7.48 -13.77
C TYR A 188 -2.39 -6.07 -14.18
N GLY A 189 -2.92 -5.93 -15.40
CA GLY A 189 -3.52 -4.70 -15.93
C GLY A 189 -2.95 -4.25 -17.27
N TYR A 190 -3.24 -2.99 -17.63
CA TYR A 190 -2.92 -2.41 -18.93
C TYR A 190 -1.61 -1.63 -18.94
N MET A 191 -1.05 -1.44 -20.12
CA MET A 191 0.16 -0.65 -20.32
C MET A 191 -0.11 0.54 -21.24
N VAL A 192 0.77 1.54 -21.17
CA VAL A 192 0.87 2.56 -22.22
C VAL A 192 1.29 1.88 -23.55
N PRO A 193 1.06 2.50 -24.72
CA PRO A 193 1.37 1.90 -26.02
C PRO A 193 2.85 1.54 -26.24
N SER A 194 3.77 2.39 -25.77
CA SER A 194 5.21 2.25 -25.97
C SER A 194 6.01 2.90 -24.86
N THR A 195 7.30 2.58 -24.76
CA THR A 195 8.19 3.16 -23.74
C THR A 195 8.30 4.68 -23.84
N GLY A 196 8.11 5.27 -25.02
CA GLY A 196 8.12 6.72 -25.25
C GLY A 196 7.01 7.48 -24.53
N TYR A 197 5.97 6.82 -24.03
CA TYR A 197 4.94 7.45 -23.17
C TYR A 197 5.47 7.80 -21.78
N ILE A 198 6.58 7.21 -21.33
CA ILE A 198 7.16 7.51 -20.02
C ILE A 198 7.98 8.80 -20.10
N LYS A 199 7.36 9.93 -19.74
CA LYS A 199 7.99 11.26 -19.78
C LYS A 199 8.86 11.64 -18.57
N GLU A 200 8.46 11.25 -17.36
CA GLU A 200 9.12 11.67 -16.12
C GLU A 200 9.22 10.52 -15.12
N TYR A 201 10.41 10.31 -14.58
CA TYR A 201 10.65 9.42 -13.45
C TYR A 201 11.93 9.81 -12.72
N LYS A 202 12.10 9.34 -11.49
CA LYS A 202 13.36 9.46 -10.75
C LYS A 202 13.73 8.12 -10.14
N LEU A 203 15.02 7.78 -10.19
CA LEU A 203 15.58 6.65 -9.44
C LEU A 203 16.43 7.18 -8.30
N GLN A 204 16.25 6.59 -7.12
CA GLN A 204 17.05 6.90 -5.95
C GLN A 204 17.60 5.62 -5.33
N TYR A 205 18.90 5.58 -5.04
CA TYR A 205 19.47 4.51 -4.25
C TYR A 205 19.02 4.65 -2.79
N TYR A 206 18.50 3.57 -2.21
CA TYR A 206 18.05 3.58 -0.82
C TYR A 206 18.11 2.16 -0.25
N GLY A 207 18.65 1.97 0.96
CA GLY A 207 18.54 0.69 1.68
C GLY A 207 19.11 -0.55 0.96
N LYS A 208 20.08 -0.38 0.04
CA LYS A 208 20.61 -1.41 -0.90
C LYS A 208 19.67 -1.79 -2.06
N GLY A 209 18.58 -1.06 -2.23
CA GLY A 209 17.68 -1.16 -3.37
C GLY A 209 17.59 0.15 -4.15
N VAL A 210 16.54 0.25 -4.95
CA VAL A 210 16.21 1.39 -5.80
C VAL A 210 14.79 1.83 -5.50
N ILE A 211 14.57 3.13 -5.35
CA ILE A 211 13.23 3.72 -5.29
C ILE A 211 12.91 4.32 -6.65
N LEU A 212 11.81 3.86 -7.26
CA LEU A 212 11.26 4.39 -8.49
C LEU A 212 10.16 5.40 -8.15
N GLN A 213 10.39 6.68 -8.43
CA GLN A 213 9.38 7.72 -8.30
C GLN A 213 8.83 8.11 -9.68
N TYR A 214 7.53 8.41 -9.70
CA TYR A 214 6.74 8.67 -10.91
C TYR A 214 5.58 9.61 -10.57
N PRO A 215 4.97 10.26 -11.57
CA PRO A 215 3.76 11.06 -11.42
C PRO A 215 2.67 10.42 -10.56
N ARG A 216 2.10 11.18 -9.63
CA ARG A 216 0.99 10.73 -8.77
C ARG A 216 -0.27 11.54 -9.03
N ALA A 217 -1.41 10.84 -9.15
CA ALA A 217 -2.74 11.45 -9.22
C ALA A 217 -3.00 12.48 -8.10
N GLU A 218 -2.64 12.10 -6.87
CA GLU A 218 -2.79 12.93 -5.65
C GLU A 218 -1.97 14.23 -5.70
N ASP A 219 -0.92 14.25 -6.50
CA ASP A 219 0.03 15.35 -6.65
C ASP A 219 -0.11 15.98 -8.05
N GLY A 220 -1.32 15.95 -8.63
CA GLY A 220 -1.63 16.62 -9.91
C GLY A 220 -0.91 16.07 -11.14
N GLY A 221 -0.37 14.85 -11.07
CA GLY A 221 0.47 14.29 -12.13
C GLY A 221 1.94 14.69 -12.04
N GLU A 222 2.40 15.21 -10.91
CA GLU A 222 3.80 15.52 -10.66
C GLU A 222 4.50 14.42 -9.84
N ILE A 223 5.84 14.40 -9.88
CA ILE A 223 6.65 13.51 -9.05
C ILE A 223 6.80 14.13 -7.64
N PRO A 224 6.25 13.51 -6.58
CA PRO A 224 6.35 14.05 -5.23
C PRO A 224 7.80 14.08 -4.73
N LYS A 225 8.06 14.98 -3.77
CA LYS A 225 9.35 15.02 -3.08
C LYS A 225 9.55 13.72 -2.28
N PHE A 226 10.75 13.16 -2.36
CA PHE A 226 11.11 12.03 -1.51
C PHE A 226 11.29 12.48 -0.06
N GLU A 227 10.54 11.86 0.83
CA GLU A 227 10.65 11.97 2.28
C GLU A 227 11.12 10.65 2.89
N GLU A 228 12.18 10.71 3.70
CA GLU A 228 12.72 9.52 4.32
C GLU A 228 11.87 9.09 5.52
N HIS A 229 11.50 7.81 5.56
CA HIS A 229 10.78 7.21 6.68
C HIS A 229 11.51 5.96 7.22
N PRO A 230 12.58 6.13 8.01
CA PRO A 230 13.43 5.01 8.45
C PRO A 230 12.69 3.95 9.27
N LYS A 231 11.73 4.37 10.10
CA LYS A 231 10.90 3.46 10.91
C LYS A 231 10.03 2.57 10.04
N ILE A 232 9.37 3.14 9.02
CA ILE A 232 8.52 2.40 8.08
C ILE A 232 9.38 1.43 7.26
N PHE A 233 10.54 1.89 6.77
CA PHE A 233 11.46 1.02 6.04
C PHE A 233 11.93 -0.18 6.88
N LYS A 234 12.24 0.04 8.17
CA LYS A 234 12.60 -1.03 9.10
C LYS A 234 11.46 -2.05 9.28
N VAL A 235 10.20 -1.59 9.34
CA VAL A 235 9.02 -2.46 9.44
C VAL A 235 8.88 -3.34 8.21
N PHE A 236 9.07 -2.79 7.00
CA PHE A 236 9.03 -3.60 5.77
C PHE A 236 10.14 -4.66 5.73
N ARG A 237 11.37 -4.30 6.08
CA ARG A 237 12.46 -5.29 6.15
C ARG A 237 12.21 -6.40 7.16
N GLU A 238 11.65 -6.06 8.32
CA GLU A 238 11.28 -7.05 9.33
C GLU A 238 10.18 -7.98 8.80
N ALA A 239 9.21 -7.46 8.05
CA ALA A 239 8.17 -8.27 7.42
C ALA A 239 8.73 -9.21 6.35
N GLU A 240 9.69 -8.76 5.53
CA GLU A 240 10.42 -9.61 4.59
C GLU A 240 11.20 -10.74 5.30
N GLU A 241 11.86 -10.43 6.42
CA GLU A 241 12.54 -11.43 7.25
C GLU A 241 11.56 -12.45 7.83
N TRP A 242 10.38 -12.00 8.29
CA TRP A 242 9.34 -12.88 8.79
C TRP A 242 8.75 -13.77 7.69
N GLY A 243 8.53 -13.23 6.48
CA GLY A 243 8.09 -14.01 5.33
C GLY A 243 9.05 -15.16 5.00
N LYS A 244 10.36 -14.93 5.11
CA LYS A 244 11.38 -15.99 4.95
C LYS A 244 11.30 -17.06 6.04
N ILE A 245 11.11 -16.66 7.30
CA ILE A 245 10.98 -17.60 8.42
C ILE A 245 9.69 -18.44 8.28
N LEU A 246 8.62 -17.81 7.80
CA LEU A 246 7.33 -18.46 7.57
C LEU A 246 7.31 -19.29 6.28
N GLU A 247 8.35 -19.22 5.46
CA GLU A 247 8.43 -19.82 4.12
C GLU A 247 7.26 -19.37 3.20
N ILE A 248 6.78 -18.14 3.39
CA ILE A 248 5.73 -17.52 2.58
C ILE A 248 6.26 -16.19 2.04
N GLY A 249 6.71 -16.20 0.79
CA GLY A 249 7.14 -15.00 0.08
C GLY A 249 6.03 -14.40 -0.79
N TYR A 250 5.19 -15.25 -1.38
CA TYR A 250 4.16 -14.88 -2.34
C TYR A 250 2.84 -15.62 -2.12
N VAL A 251 1.79 -15.16 -2.80
CA VAL A 251 0.44 -15.78 -2.76
C VAL A 251 0.48 -17.28 -3.11
N ALA A 252 1.37 -17.69 -4.02
CA ALA A 252 1.50 -19.10 -4.39
C ALA A 252 1.97 -19.98 -3.21
N ASP A 253 2.89 -19.47 -2.39
CA ASP A 253 3.42 -20.20 -1.22
C ASP A 253 2.32 -20.36 -0.15
N LEU A 254 1.49 -19.33 0.04
CA LEU A 254 0.33 -19.41 0.91
C LEU A 254 -0.69 -20.45 0.41
N ASN A 255 -0.96 -20.48 -0.89
CA ASN A 255 -1.86 -21.48 -1.47
C ASN A 255 -1.27 -22.89 -1.29
N ASP A 256 0.02 -23.08 -1.57
CA ASP A 256 0.71 -24.36 -1.37
C ASP A 256 0.64 -24.79 0.10
N MET A 257 0.82 -23.88 1.06
CA MET A 257 0.69 -24.16 2.49
C MET A 257 -0.72 -24.65 2.85
N ILE A 258 -1.77 -24.01 2.32
CA ILE A 258 -3.17 -24.40 2.56
C ILE A 258 -3.49 -25.77 1.94
N VAL A 259 -3.10 -25.99 0.69
CA VAL A 259 -3.32 -27.26 -0.01
C VAL A 259 -2.64 -28.43 0.73
N ASN A 260 -1.48 -28.16 1.36
CA ASN A 260 -0.74 -29.14 2.14
C ASN A 260 -1.14 -29.19 3.63
N SER A 261 -2.19 -28.47 4.05
CA SER A 261 -2.73 -28.44 5.42
C SER A 261 -1.70 -28.10 6.50
N LYS A 262 -0.82 -27.13 6.22
CA LYS A 262 0.23 -26.64 7.14
C LYS A 262 -0.15 -25.37 7.91
N GLU A 263 -1.43 -24.99 7.93
CA GLU A 263 -1.89 -23.72 8.50
C GLU A 263 -1.60 -23.62 10.00
N SER A 264 -1.69 -24.73 10.74
CA SER A 264 -1.47 -24.73 12.19
C SER A 264 -0.02 -24.41 12.56
N GLU A 265 0.95 -24.93 11.80
CA GLU A 265 2.37 -24.63 12.02
C GLU A 265 2.66 -23.17 11.70
N PHE A 266 2.17 -22.69 10.57
CA PHE A 266 2.27 -21.27 10.18
C PHE A 266 1.73 -20.33 11.26
N ILE A 267 0.51 -20.57 11.75
CA ILE A 267 -0.12 -19.74 12.79
C ILE A 267 0.74 -19.73 14.06
N ARG A 268 1.26 -20.88 14.50
CA ARG A 268 2.09 -20.96 15.71
C ARG A 268 3.41 -20.19 15.56
N ILE A 269 4.06 -20.29 14.40
CA ILE A 269 5.32 -19.55 14.14
C ILE A 269 5.03 -18.05 14.08
N ALA A 270 3.98 -17.64 13.37
CA ALA A 270 3.56 -16.24 13.28
C ALA A 270 3.24 -15.65 14.67
N GLU A 271 2.47 -16.37 15.49
CA GLU A 271 2.18 -15.95 16.86
C GLU A 271 3.43 -15.85 17.73
N ALA A 272 4.37 -16.79 17.59
CA ALA A 272 5.65 -16.75 18.30
C ALA A 272 6.53 -15.56 17.88
N LEU A 273 6.53 -15.19 16.59
CA LEU A 273 7.22 -13.99 16.09
C LEU A 273 6.63 -12.71 16.70
N HIS A 274 5.30 -12.60 16.72
CA HIS A 274 4.61 -11.51 17.38
C HIS A 274 4.93 -11.45 18.88
N GLU A 275 4.87 -12.57 19.58
CA GLU A 275 5.14 -12.63 21.02
C GLU A 275 6.57 -12.20 21.34
N LYS A 276 7.55 -12.68 20.56
CA LYS A 276 8.95 -12.26 20.67
C LYS A 276 9.14 -10.75 20.49
N LYS A 277 8.38 -10.13 19.57
CA LYS A 277 8.43 -8.69 19.34
C LYS A 277 7.80 -7.90 20.49
N ILE A 278 6.66 -8.36 21.02
CA ILE A 278 6.00 -7.74 22.17
C ILE A 278 6.87 -7.84 23.43
N ALA A 279 7.52 -8.98 23.67
CA ALA A 279 8.45 -9.15 24.78
C ALA A 279 9.63 -8.17 24.69
N LYS A 280 10.27 -8.05 23.51
CA LYS A 280 11.33 -7.05 23.27
C LYS A 280 10.86 -5.62 23.51
N LEU A 281 9.62 -5.32 23.15
CA LEU A 281 9.03 -4.00 23.39
C LEU A 281 8.81 -3.76 24.89
N ALA A 282 8.32 -4.76 25.62
CA ALA A 282 8.16 -4.70 27.07
C ALA A 282 9.51 -4.51 27.79
N ASP A 283 10.59 -5.13 27.29
CA ASP A 283 11.96 -4.90 27.80
C ASP A 283 12.40 -3.44 27.56
N SER A 284 12.14 -2.91 26.36
CA SER A 284 12.44 -1.51 26.02
C SER A 284 11.65 -0.52 26.89
N ILE A 285 10.37 -0.80 27.16
CA ILE A 285 9.54 0.02 28.05
C ILE A 285 10.09 -0.04 29.48
N LYS A 286 10.45 -1.24 29.96
CA LYS A 286 11.03 -1.40 31.31
C LYS A 286 12.26 -0.54 31.54
N ALA A 287 13.14 -0.42 30.53
CA ALA A 287 14.34 0.39 30.63
C ALA A 287 14.06 1.90 30.81
N GLU A 288 12.85 2.36 30.46
CA GLU A 288 12.48 3.77 30.49
C GLU A 288 11.26 4.07 31.37
N VAL A 289 10.67 3.07 32.03
CA VAL A 289 9.36 3.17 32.70
C VAL A 289 9.33 4.23 33.81
N ASP A 290 10.45 4.43 34.51
CA ASP A 290 10.58 5.47 35.55
C ASP A 290 10.49 6.89 34.98
N LYS A 291 10.82 7.06 33.70
CA LYS A 291 10.73 8.34 32.97
C LYS A 291 9.44 8.43 32.16
N ARG A 292 8.98 7.32 31.59
CA ARG A 292 7.87 7.24 30.65
C ARG A 292 6.74 6.40 31.22
N ARG A 293 5.89 7.05 32.02
CA ARG A 293 4.78 6.40 32.72
C ARG A 293 3.52 6.26 31.88
N VAL A 294 3.42 6.93 30.73
CA VAL A 294 2.21 6.86 29.89
C VAL A 294 2.55 6.24 28.54
N ILE A 295 2.01 5.04 28.30
CA ILE A 295 2.20 4.26 27.08
C ILE A 295 1.00 4.49 26.17
N LEU A 296 1.23 5.07 25.00
CA LEU A 296 0.20 5.45 24.04
C LEU A 296 0.22 4.48 22.86
N ILE A 297 -0.92 3.85 22.57
CA ILE A 297 -1.07 2.86 21.49
C ILE A 297 -2.12 3.37 20.50
N ALA A 298 -1.68 3.76 19.31
CA ALA A 298 -2.60 4.08 18.21
C ALA A 298 -2.42 3.15 17.02
N GLY A 299 -3.40 3.20 16.12
CA GLY A 299 -3.47 2.39 14.92
C GLY A 299 -4.87 2.52 14.32
N PRO A 300 -5.04 2.22 13.01
CA PRO A 300 -6.35 2.25 12.36
C PRO A 300 -7.39 1.41 13.11
N SER A 301 -8.67 1.69 12.90
CA SER A 301 -9.75 0.81 13.35
C SER A 301 -9.50 -0.63 12.87
N SER A 302 -9.80 -1.61 13.73
CA SER A 302 -9.53 -3.05 13.47
C SER A 302 -8.06 -3.48 13.31
N SER A 303 -7.08 -2.62 13.61
CA SER A 303 -5.65 -3.00 13.58
C SER A 303 -5.18 -3.91 14.74
N GLY A 304 -6.08 -4.28 15.65
CA GLY A 304 -5.76 -5.15 16.80
C GLY A 304 -5.20 -4.42 18.03
N LYS A 305 -5.46 -3.10 18.17
CA LYS A 305 -4.99 -2.27 19.31
C LYS A 305 -5.29 -2.87 20.67
N THR A 306 -6.56 -3.17 20.95
CA THR A 306 -7.00 -3.73 22.24
C THR A 306 -6.33 -5.07 22.54
N THR A 307 -6.24 -5.96 21.54
CA THR A 307 -5.54 -7.26 21.68
C THR A 307 -4.05 -7.07 21.93
N PHE A 308 -3.40 -6.16 21.20
CA PHE A 308 -1.99 -5.83 21.40
C PHE A 308 -1.74 -5.22 22.79
N ALA A 309 -2.58 -4.30 23.25
CA ALA A 309 -2.50 -3.69 24.58
C ALA A 309 -2.60 -4.75 25.69
N GLN A 310 -3.51 -5.72 25.55
CA GLN A 310 -3.64 -6.85 26.47
C GLN A 310 -2.39 -7.74 26.48
N ARG A 311 -1.86 -8.11 25.31
CA ARG A 311 -0.62 -8.91 25.20
C ARG A 311 0.58 -8.16 25.77
N LEU A 312 0.71 -6.87 25.49
CA LEU A 312 1.75 -6.02 26.05
C LEU A 312 1.64 -5.93 27.57
N MET A 313 0.44 -5.78 28.12
CA MET A 313 0.22 -5.78 29.56
C MET A 313 0.70 -7.09 30.21
N ILE A 314 0.47 -8.24 29.60
CA ILE A 314 0.98 -9.53 30.09
C ILE A 314 2.52 -9.52 30.11
N GLN A 315 3.16 -9.10 29.01
CA GLN A 315 4.62 -9.06 28.93
C GLN A 315 5.25 -8.05 29.91
N LEU A 316 4.61 -6.90 30.12
CA LEU A 316 5.03 -5.95 31.16
C LEU A 316 4.93 -6.56 32.56
N ARG A 317 3.88 -7.33 32.86
CA ARG A 317 3.73 -8.06 34.14
C ARG A 317 4.81 -9.11 34.34
N VAL A 318 5.16 -9.86 33.30
CA VAL A 318 6.31 -10.79 33.32
C VAL A 318 7.60 -10.04 33.68
N ASN A 319 7.73 -8.81 33.18
CA ASN A 319 8.85 -7.92 33.47
C ASN A 319 8.81 -7.24 34.85
N GLY A 320 7.81 -7.54 35.69
CA GLY A 320 7.63 -6.99 37.03
C GLY A 320 6.91 -5.63 37.05
N ILE A 321 6.41 -5.16 35.92
CA ILE A 321 5.70 -3.89 35.78
C ILE A 321 4.19 -4.17 35.83
N ARG A 322 3.44 -3.40 36.62
CA ARG A 322 1.99 -3.58 36.78
C ARG A 322 1.23 -2.43 36.11
N PRO A 323 1.08 -2.43 34.77
CA PRO A 323 0.37 -1.37 34.09
C PRO A 323 -1.15 -1.44 34.35
N VAL A 324 -1.81 -0.30 34.22
CA VAL A 324 -3.28 -0.19 34.13
C VAL A 324 -3.65 0.30 32.74
N ALA A 325 -4.61 -0.37 32.09
CA ALA A 325 -5.07 -0.01 30.76
C ALA A 325 -6.37 0.79 30.83
N ILE A 326 -6.47 1.84 30.01
CA ILE A 326 -7.67 2.66 29.85
C ILE A 326 -7.95 2.76 28.35
N SER A 327 -9.15 2.37 27.93
CA SER A 327 -9.59 2.54 26.54
C SER A 327 -10.06 3.97 26.33
N LEU A 328 -9.60 4.62 25.27
CA LEU A 328 -10.08 5.96 24.90
C LEU A 328 -11.53 5.94 24.41
N ASP A 329 -11.98 4.80 23.89
CA ASP A 329 -13.35 4.62 23.42
C ASP A 329 -14.37 4.75 24.57
N ASP A 330 -13.97 4.43 25.80
CA ASP A 330 -14.83 4.61 26.98
C ASP A 330 -15.11 6.09 27.30
N TYR A 331 -14.31 7.00 26.76
CA TYR A 331 -14.42 8.44 26.91
C TYR A 331 -15.17 9.12 25.74
N PHE A 332 -15.79 8.37 24.83
CA PHE A 332 -16.66 8.97 23.81
C PHE A 332 -17.79 9.79 24.44
N VAL A 333 -18.10 10.94 23.84
CA VAL A 333 -19.31 11.73 24.14
C VAL A 333 -20.55 10.92 23.76
N ASN A 334 -21.73 11.28 24.29
CA ASN A 334 -22.95 10.59 23.85
C ASN A 334 -23.16 10.83 22.35
N ARG A 335 -23.81 9.87 21.67
CA ARG A 335 -24.03 9.93 20.22
C ARG A 335 -24.66 11.25 19.77
N LYS A 336 -25.58 11.81 20.57
CA LYS A 336 -26.24 13.10 20.30
C LYS A 336 -25.29 14.32 20.38
N ASP A 337 -24.18 14.17 21.10
CA ASP A 337 -23.18 15.21 21.37
C ASP A 337 -21.95 15.04 20.45
N THR A 338 -21.94 14.00 19.61
CA THR A 338 -20.85 13.74 18.64
C THR A 338 -20.82 14.86 17.58
N PRO A 339 -19.63 15.38 17.20
CA PRO A 339 -19.50 16.37 16.14
C PRO A 339 -20.13 15.91 14.83
N LEU A 340 -20.56 16.86 14.01
CA LEU A 340 -21.01 16.60 12.65
C LEU A 340 -19.91 16.91 11.65
N ASP A 341 -19.85 16.12 10.58
CA ASP A 341 -18.96 16.33 9.44
C ASP A 341 -19.49 17.41 8.48
N GLU A 342 -18.79 17.60 7.36
CA GLU A 342 -19.17 18.57 6.32
C GLU A 342 -20.52 18.26 5.64
N ASN A 343 -21.00 17.02 5.74
CA ASN A 343 -22.27 16.56 5.20
C ASN A 343 -23.42 16.60 6.23
N GLY A 344 -23.12 16.97 7.49
CA GLY A 344 -24.09 16.95 8.59
C GLY A 344 -24.32 15.56 9.20
N GLU A 345 -23.46 14.58 8.90
CA GLU A 345 -23.45 13.25 9.51
C GLU A 345 -22.53 13.21 10.74
N TYR A 346 -22.75 12.27 11.67
CA TYR A 346 -21.89 12.16 12.85
C TYR A 346 -20.46 11.73 12.51
N ASP A 347 -19.48 12.55 12.87
CA ASP A 347 -18.06 12.26 12.73
C ASP A 347 -17.51 11.52 13.97
N PHE A 348 -17.64 10.19 13.96
CA PHE A 348 -17.11 9.34 15.02
C PHE A 348 -15.58 9.20 15.01
N GLU A 349 -14.92 9.61 13.93
CA GLU A 349 -13.45 9.58 13.81
C GLU A 349 -12.84 10.93 14.24
N SER A 350 -13.65 11.93 14.57
CA SER A 350 -13.19 13.19 15.13
C SER A 350 -12.50 12.99 16.47
N LEU A 351 -11.42 13.75 16.74
CA LEU A 351 -10.85 13.82 18.09
C LEU A 351 -11.90 14.26 19.11
N TYR A 352 -12.80 15.17 18.72
CA TYR A 352 -13.83 15.74 19.58
C TYR A 352 -15.03 14.79 19.79
N ALA A 353 -15.03 13.61 19.17
CA ALA A 353 -15.90 12.53 19.60
C ALA A 353 -15.50 12.02 21.00
N ILE A 354 -14.24 12.23 21.42
CA ILE A 354 -13.78 11.96 22.78
C ILE A 354 -14.01 13.19 23.65
N ASP A 355 -14.53 13.00 24.86
CA ASP A 355 -14.64 14.05 25.86
C ASP A 355 -13.28 14.37 26.46
N LEU A 356 -12.56 15.26 25.78
CA LEU A 356 -11.20 15.67 26.15
C LEU A 356 -11.14 16.27 27.56
N GLY A 357 -12.20 16.95 27.98
CA GLY A 357 -12.30 17.59 29.29
C GLY A 357 -12.35 16.55 30.41
N LEU A 358 -13.29 15.60 30.32
CA LEU A 358 -13.39 14.52 31.29
C LEU A 358 -12.11 13.67 31.28
N PHE A 359 -11.64 13.28 30.09
CA PHE A 359 -10.46 12.43 29.94
C PHE A 359 -9.22 13.05 30.60
N ASN A 360 -8.90 14.31 30.31
CA ASN A 360 -7.73 14.95 30.90
C ASN A 360 -7.89 15.23 32.41
N SER A 361 -9.12 15.46 32.88
CA SER A 361 -9.42 15.58 34.31
C SER A 361 -9.13 14.27 35.04
N ASP A 362 -9.70 13.17 34.55
CA ASP A 362 -9.51 11.83 35.14
C ASP A 362 -8.05 11.40 35.08
N LEU A 363 -7.39 11.57 33.93
CA LEU A 363 -5.99 11.18 33.73
C LEU A 363 -5.06 11.88 34.72
N ARG A 364 -5.27 13.18 35.01
CA ARG A 364 -4.49 13.90 36.02
C ARG A 364 -4.71 13.34 37.42
N ARG A 365 -5.96 13.09 37.79
CA ARG A 365 -6.33 12.52 39.10
C ARG A 365 -5.73 11.13 39.29
N ILE A 366 -5.78 10.29 38.27
CA ILE A 366 -5.15 8.96 38.25
C ILE A 366 -3.63 9.09 38.42
N LEU A 367 -2.96 9.97 37.67
CA LEU A 367 -1.51 10.17 37.78
C LEU A 367 -1.07 10.70 39.15
N GLN A 368 -1.96 11.39 39.88
CA GLN A 368 -1.78 11.84 41.27
C GLN A 368 -2.07 10.73 42.31
N GLY A 369 -2.53 9.56 41.88
CA GLY A 369 -2.86 8.43 42.75
C GLY A 369 -4.25 8.50 43.37
N GLU A 370 -5.14 9.34 42.84
CA GLU A 370 -6.55 9.37 43.27
C GLU A 370 -7.34 8.18 42.73
N GLU A 371 -8.39 7.79 43.46
CA GLU A 371 -9.39 6.84 42.97
C GLU A 371 -10.36 7.54 42.01
N VAL A 372 -10.47 7.02 40.79
CA VAL A 372 -11.33 7.58 39.74
C VAL A 372 -12.24 6.48 39.18
N GLU A 373 -13.54 6.76 39.09
CA GLU A 373 -14.49 5.89 38.39
C GLU A 373 -14.41 6.15 36.89
N ILE A 374 -13.97 5.15 36.14
CA ILE A 374 -13.81 5.25 34.68
C ILE A 374 -15.16 4.97 34.02
N PRO A 375 -15.57 5.79 33.05
CA PRO A 375 -16.78 5.51 32.31
C PRO A 375 -16.68 4.23 31.47
N ASN A 376 -17.81 3.74 31.01
CA ASN A 376 -17.87 2.75 29.95
C ASN A 376 -18.80 3.26 28.84
N PHE A 377 -18.34 3.24 27.60
CA PHE A 377 -19.18 3.69 26.48
C PHE A 377 -20.00 2.53 25.91
N ASN A 378 -21.32 2.66 26.00
CA ASN A 378 -22.23 1.66 25.46
C ASN A 378 -22.52 1.93 23.99
N PHE A 379 -21.76 1.32 23.08
CA PHE A 379 -21.91 1.52 21.63
C PHE A 379 -23.32 1.24 21.10
N ARG A 380 -24.08 0.32 21.71
CA ARG A 380 -25.45 0.01 21.29
C ARG A 380 -26.40 1.16 21.62
N LYS A 381 -26.31 1.68 22.85
CA LYS A 381 -27.15 2.80 23.31
C LYS A 381 -26.63 4.17 22.85
N GLY A 382 -25.34 4.27 22.51
CA GLY A 382 -24.66 5.51 22.18
C GLY A 382 -24.55 6.47 23.36
N ILE A 383 -24.42 5.95 24.58
CA ILE A 383 -24.31 6.76 25.80
C ILE A 383 -23.21 6.23 26.70
N ARG A 384 -22.65 7.13 27.51
CA ARG A 384 -21.70 6.82 28.58
C ARG A 384 -22.43 6.29 29.81
N GLU A 385 -21.94 5.21 30.40
CA GLU A 385 -22.47 4.58 31.62
C GLU A 385 -21.38 4.52 32.70
N TYR A 386 -21.77 4.62 33.97
CA TYR A 386 -20.88 4.51 35.12
C TYR A 386 -21.30 3.29 35.93
N ASN A 387 -20.47 2.24 35.89
CA ASN A 387 -20.82 0.91 36.38
C ASN A 387 -20.07 0.57 37.69
N GLY A 388 -19.53 1.55 38.39
CA GLY A 388 -18.72 1.37 39.61
C GLY A 388 -17.28 0.92 39.36
N HIS A 389 -16.81 0.92 38.10
CA HIS A 389 -15.44 0.52 37.76
C HIS A 389 -14.45 1.62 38.12
N LYS A 390 -13.79 1.46 39.27
CA LYS A 390 -12.82 2.42 39.79
C LYS A 390 -11.40 1.94 39.57
N ILE A 391 -10.51 2.87 39.24
CA ILE A 391 -9.08 2.63 39.15
C ILE A 391 -8.32 3.59 40.05
N GLN A 392 -7.19 3.11 40.56
CA GLN A 392 -6.20 3.87 41.30
C GLN A 392 -4.84 3.27 40.95
N ILE A 393 -3.81 4.10 40.80
CA ILE A 393 -2.46 3.62 40.47
C ILE A 393 -1.44 4.09 41.51
N ASP A 394 -0.43 3.25 41.73
CA ASP A 394 0.76 3.62 42.49
C ASP A 394 1.72 4.46 41.63
N SER A 395 2.67 5.16 42.28
CA SER A 395 3.66 6.01 41.60
C SER A 395 4.59 5.25 40.64
N ASN A 396 4.71 3.93 40.78
CA ASN A 396 5.52 3.06 39.92
C ASN A 396 4.73 2.33 38.84
N GLN A 397 3.40 2.51 38.78
CA GLN A 397 2.55 1.86 37.78
C GLN A 397 2.41 2.77 36.56
N PRO A 398 2.72 2.27 35.35
CA PRO A 398 2.45 2.99 34.12
C PRO A 398 0.99 2.80 33.66
N ILE A 399 0.50 3.75 32.87
CA ILE A 399 -0.82 3.72 32.25
C ILE A 399 -0.66 3.36 30.77
N ILE A 400 -1.47 2.43 30.27
CA ILE A 400 -1.60 2.14 28.84
C ILE A 400 -2.89 2.80 28.35
N LEU A 401 -2.77 3.68 27.35
CA LEU A 401 -3.89 4.31 26.67
C LEU A 401 -3.94 3.80 25.23
N GLU A 402 -5.10 3.33 24.79
CA GLU A 402 -5.29 2.83 23.44
C GLU A 402 -6.50 3.47 22.75
N GLY A 403 -6.34 3.79 21.46
CA GLY A 403 -7.39 4.36 20.63
C GLY A 403 -6.83 5.00 19.36
N ILE A 404 -7.69 5.32 18.39
CA ILE A 404 -7.27 5.86 17.09
C ILE A 404 -6.50 7.20 17.23
N HIS A 405 -6.83 7.99 18.24
CA HIS A 405 -6.21 9.29 18.54
C HIS A 405 -5.14 9.24 19.63
N ALA A 406 -4.74 8.06 20.13
CA ALA A 406 -3.85 7.97 21.30
C ALA A 406 -2.51 8.70 21.12
N LEU A 407 -2.04 8.87 19.88
CA LEU A 407 -0.79 9.58 19.56
C LEU A 407 -0.98 11.08 19.28
N ASN A 408 -2.21 11.58 19.29
CA ASN A 408 -2.52 13.00 19.11
C ASN A 408 -2.12 13.77 20.37
N ASP A 409 -1.29 14.81 20.21
CA ASP A 409 -0.76 15.59 21.33
C ASP A 409 -1.85 16.44 22.01
N GLU A 410 -2.94 16.80 21.31
CA GLU A 410 -4.08 17.52 21.90
C GLU A 410 -4.84 16.67 22.92
N LEU A 411 -5.02 15.36 22.62
CA LEU A 411 -5.68 14.39 23.50
C LEU A 411 -4.99 14.31 24.87
N THR A 412 -3.66 14.30 24.87
CA THR A 412 -2.82 14.11 26.06
C THR A 412 -2.03 15.37 26.40
N SER A 413 -2.62 16.55 26.17
CA SER A 413 -2.01 17.85 26.41
C SER A 413 -1.64 18.10 27.87
N ALA A 414 -2.28 17.40 28.80
CA ALA A 414 -1.96 17.43 30.23
C ALA A 414 -0.65 16.73 30.61
N ILE A 415 -0.04 15.93 29.72
CA ILE A 415 1.14 15.10 30.03
C ILE A 415 2.34 15.61 29.23
N PRO A 416 3.52 15.82 29.86
CA PRO A 416 4.75 16.15 29.16
C PRO A 416 5.15 15.08 28.13
N ASN A 417 5.70 15.50 26.99
CA ASN A 417 6.07 14.56 25.91
C ASN A 417 7.16 13.56 26.32
N GLU A 418 8.02 13.93 27.26
CA GLU A 418 9.07 13.07 27.80
C GLU A 418 8.54 11.91 28.67
N GLU A 419 7.31 12.04 29.21
CA GLU A 419 6.63 10.98 29.96
C GLU A 419 5.87 9.99 29.06
N LYS A 420 5.82 10.25 27.75
CA LYS A 420 5.05 9.46 26.77
C LYS A 420 5.92 8.43 26.07
N TYR A 421 5.48 7.17 26.09
CA TYR A 421 6.01 6.11 25.24
C TYR A 421 5.03 5.84 24.10
N LYS A 422 5.39 6.21 22.87
CA LYS A 422 4.49 6.19 21.70
C LYS A 422 4.66 4.91 20.86
N ILE A 423 3.57 4.15 20.69
CA ILE A 423 3.50 2.92 19.88
C ILE A 423 2.43 3.11 18.80
N TYR A 424 2.79 2.77 17.56
CA TYR A 424 1.85 2.75 16.45
C TYR A 424 1.77 1.35 15.85
N ILE A 425 0.55 0.82 15.73
CA ILE A 425 0.26 -0.46 15.09
C ILE A 425 -0.12 -0.19 13.64
N SER A 426 0.66 -0.78 12.72
CA SER A 426 0.57 -0.49 11.30
C SER A 426 0.27 -1.77 10.50
N PRO A 427 -0.94 -1.92 9.94
CA PRO A 427 -1.28 -3.04 9.04
C PRO A 427 -0.84 -2.72 7.59
N ILE A 428 0.44 -2.41 7.40
CA ILE A 428 0.96 -1.96 6.08
C ILE A 428 1.67 -3.06 5.29
N THR A 429 1.97 -4.18 5.93
CA THR A 429 2.70 -5.31 5.34
C THR A 429 1.70 -6.19 4.59
N GLN A 430 1.87 -6.30 3.28
CA GLN A 430 1.01 -7.10 2.39
C GLN A 430 1.84 -8.21 1.74
N LEU A 431 1.20 -9.34 1.47
CA LEU A 431 1.80 -10.43 0.70
C LEU A 431 1.77 -10.06 -0.78
N ASN A 432 2.90 -10.17 -1.47
CA ASN A 432 2.98 -9.92 -2.90
C ASN A 432 2.43 -11.09 -3.71
N ILE A 433 1.94 -10.81 -4.92
CA ILE A 433 1.40 -11.84 -5.81
C ILE A 433 2.53 -12.71 -6.35
N ASP A 434 3.61 -12.05 -6.81
CA ASP A 434 4.86 -12.64 -7.24
C ASP A 434 6.00 -11.60 -7.07
N GLU A 435 7.19 -11.89 -7.58
CA GLU A 435 8.38 -11.02 -7.45
C GLU A 435 8.15 -9.60 -7.97
N GLN A 436 7.29 -9.40 -8.97
CA GLN A 436 7.17 -8.15 -9.73
C GLN A 436 5.76 -7.57 -9.71
N ASN A 437 4.79 -8.33 -9.18
CA ASN A 437 3.41 -7.93 -9.00
C ASN A 437 3.08 -7.85 -7.51
N ARG A 438 2.96 -6.63 -7.00
CA ARG A 438 2.53 -6.36 -5.62
C ARG A 438 1.03 -6.07 -5.52
N ILE A 439 0.49 -6.24 -4.32
CA ILE A 439 -0.82 -5.69 -3.94
C ILE A 439 -0.59 -4.32 -3.27
N PRO A 440 -1.08 -3.20 -3.83
CA PRO A 440 -0.97 -1.91 -3.17
C PRO A 440 -1.64 -1.94 -1.80
N THR A 441 -0.98 -1.40 -0.77
CA THR A 441 -1.55 -1.31 0.59
C THR A 441 -2.89 -0.56 0.62
N THR A 442 -3.10 0.38 -0.29
CA THR A 442 -4.37 1.12 -0.45
C THR A 442 -5.51 0.25 -0.96
N ASP A 443 -5.23 -0.84 -1.67
CA ASP A 443 -6.26 -1.73 -2.23
C ASP A 443 -6.73 -2.76 -1.19
N ALA A 444 -5.96 -2.95 -0.12
CA ALA A 444 -6.29 -3.84 1.00
C ALA A 444 -6.92 -3.10 2.19
N ARG A 445 -7.20 -1.79 2.06
CA ARG A 445 -7.80 -0.94 3.09
C ARG A 445 -9.26 -0.66 2.83
#